data_AF-A0A961BK54-F1
#
_entry.id   AF-A0A961BK54-F1
#
_cell.length_a   1.000
_cell.length_b   1.000
_cell.length_c   1.000
_cell.angle_alpha   90.00
_cell.angle_beta   90.00
_cell.angle_gamma   90.00
#
_symmetry.space_group_name_H-M   'P 1'
#
loop_
_entity.id
_entity.type
_entity.pdbx_description
1 polymer ?
#
loop_
_entity_poly.entity_id
_entity_poly.type
_entity_poly.pdbx_seq_one_letter_code
_entity_poly.pdbx_strand_id
1 'polypeptide(L)' 'METIVIAAEAAGGRLVVVDALHEEVLAFYQRFGFIRIGKTLRLYMKISRIRAALEAAGR' A
#
# COMPACT_ATOMS: atom_id res chain seq x y z
N MET A 1 1.92 -8.65 2.30
CA MET A 1 1.71 -7.83 1.08
C MET A 1 1.49 -8.72 -0.13
N GLU A 2 2.33 -9.73 -0.36
CA GLU A 2 2.24 -10.65 -1.50
C GLU A 2 0.84 -11.26 -1.73
N THR A 3 0.20 -11.83 -0.71
CA THR A 3 -1.18 -12.38 -0.83
C THR A 3 -2.21 -11.35 -1.31
N ILE A 4 -2.06 -10.09 -0.87
CA ILE A 4 -2.96 -9.00 -1.27
C ILE A 4 -2.75 -8.65 -2.74
N VAL A 5 -1.49 -8.66 -3.22
CA VAL A 5 -1.17 -8.40 -4.62
C VAL A 5 -1.77 -9.47 -5.53
N ILE A 6 -1.60 -10.75 -5.19
CA ILE A 6 -2.16 -11.88 -5.95
C ILE A 6 -3.69 -11.79 -6.02
N ALA A 7 -4.35 -11.57 -4.87
CA ALA A 7 -5.81 -11.46 -4.82
C ALA A 7 -6.32 -10.25 -5.63
N ALA A 8 -5.62 -9.12 -5.55
CA ALA A 8 -6.04 -7.92 -6.25
C ALA A 8 -5.84 -8.02 -7.76
N GLU A 9 -4.83 -8.72 -8.26
CA GLU A 9 -4.71 -8.96 -9.70
C GLU A 9 -5.80 -9.86 -10.26
N ALA A 10 -6.15 -10.92 -9.52
CA ALA A 10 -7.26 -11.79 -9.89
C ALA A 10 -8.60 -11.02 -9.92
N ALA A 11 -8.77 -10.01 -9.05
CA ALA A 11 -9.99 -9.21 -8.93
C ALA A 11 -9.96 -7.86 -9.68
N GLY A 12 -8.85 -7.51 -10.35
CA GLY A 12 -8.68 -6.21 -11.03
C GLY A 12 -8.47 -4.99 -10.11
N GLY A 13 -8.18 -5.21 -8.83
CA GLY A 13 -7.84 -4.16 -7.86
C GLY A 13 -6.55 -3.44 -8.25
N ARG A 14 -6.55 -2.10 -8.22
CA ARG A 14 -5.37 -1.28 -8.58
C ARG A 14 -4.66 -0.64 -7.39
N LEU A 15 -5.34 -0.56 -6.24
CA LEU A 15 -4.85 0.11 -5.05
C LEU A 15 -5.01 -0.79 -3.82
N VAL A 16 -4.04 -0.71 -2.90
CA VAL A 16 -4.21 -1.13 -1.50
C VAL A 16 -4.50 0.11 -0.68
N VAL A 17 -5.52 0.06 0.16
CA VAL A 17 -5.90 1.14 1.07
C VAL A 17 -5.69 0.66 2.50
N VAL A 18 -5.08 1.49 3.34
CA VAL A 18 -4.83 1.21 4.76
C VAL A 18 -5.42 2.33 5.61
N ASP A 19 -5.90 1.99 6.80
CA ASP A 19 -6.31 2.94 7.82
C ASP A 19 -5.23 2.96 8.91
N ALA A 20 -4.57 4.10 9.12
CA ALA A 20 -3.58 4.24 10.17
C ALA A 20 -4.26 4.50 11.51
N LEU A 21 -3.74 3.90 12.59
CA LEU A 21 -4.30 4.08 13.93
C LEU A 21 -4.03 5.48 14.50
N HIS A 22 -2.90 6.09 14.13
CA HIS A 22 -2.49 7.44 14.56
C HIS A 22 -1.44 8.03 13.59
N GLU A 23 -1.08 9.30 13.78
CA GLU A 23 -0.20 10.06 12.87
C GLU A 23 1.22 9.47 12.76
N GLU A 24 1.75 8.82 13.80
CA GLU A 24 3.07 8.16 13.71
C GLU A 24 3.03 6.94 12.77
N VAL A 25 1.94 6.16 12.80
CA VAL A 25 1.72 5.05 11.88
C VAL A 25 1.49 5.57 10.46
N LEU A 26 0.81 6.71 10.31
CA LEU A 26 0.67 7.39 9.03
C LEU A 26 2.04 7.74 8.44
N ALA A 27 2.93 8.35 9.24
CA ALA A 27 4.28 8.68 8.83
C ALA A 27 5.10 7.42 8.47
N PHE A 28 4.90 6.31 9.16
CA PHE A 28 5.48 5.01 8.79
C PHE A 28 5.07 4.60 7.38
N TYR A 29 3.76 4.56 7.07
CA TYR A 29 3.28 4.16 5.75
C TYR A 29 3.76 5.11 4.64
N GLN A 30 3.85 6.41 4.91
CA GLN A 30 4.38 7.39 3.95
C GLN A 30 5.84 7.10 3.55
N ARG A 31 6.68 6.64 4.48
CA ARG A 31 8.07 6.23 4.17
C ARG A 31 8.14 5.06 3.18
N PHE A 32 7.15 4.18 3.19
CA PHE A 32 7.06 3.09 2.22
C PHE A 32 6.42 3.51 0.88
N GLY A 33 5.96 4.76 0.78
CA GLY A 33 5.39 5.35 -0.44
C GLY A 33 3.86 5.31 -0.52
N PHE A 34 3.17 5.09 0.60
CA PHE A 34 1.73 5.28 0.67
C PHE A 34 1.39 6.78 0.66
N ILE A 35 0.26 7.12 0.04
CA ILE A 35 -0.20 8.51 -0.12
C ILE A 35 -1.42 8.72 0.76
N ARG A 36 -1.39 9.76 1.61
CA ARG A 36 -2.51 10.15 2.50
C ARG A 36 -3.70 10.65 1.68
N ILE A 37 -4.91 10.27 2.11
CA ILE A 37 -6.17 10.75 1.54
C ILE A 37 -6.64 11.98 2.34
N GLY A 38 -6.45 13.17 1.75
CA GLY A 38 -6.85 14.43 2.35
C GLY A 38 -6.27 14.63 3.75
N LYS A 39 -7.14 14.97 4.72
CA LYS A 39 -6.78 15.13 6.14
C LYS A 39 -7.06 13.88 6.99
N THR A 40 -7.42 12.75 6.39
CA THR A 40 -7.76 11.50 7.11
C THR A 40 -6.52 10.70 7.51
N LEU A 41 -6.69 9.67 8.34
CA LEU A 41 -5.63 8.68 8.62
C LEU A 41 -5.55 7.55 7.57
N ARG A 42 -6.34 7.65 6.50
CA ARG A 42 -6.35 6.66 5.44
C ARG A 42 -5.28 6.97 4.40
N LEU A 43 -4.59 5.93 3.94
CA LEU A 43 -3.61 6.02 2.87
C LEU A 43 -3.86 4.97 1.80
N TYR A 44 -3.33 5.21 0.60
CA TYR A 44 -3.35 4.23 -0.48
C TYR A 44 -1.99 4.07 -1.15
N MET A 45 -1.78 2.93 -1.81
CA MET A 45 -0.65 2.68 -2.69
C MET A 45 -1.08 1.88 -3.91
N LYS A 46 -0.48 2.14 -5.08
CA LYS A 46 -0.67 1.32 -6.28
C LYS A 46 -0.10 -0.08 -6.09
N ILE A 47 -0.86 -1.10 -6.47
CA ILE A 47 -0.40 -2.49 -6.43
C ILE A 47 0.83 -2.72 -7.31
N SER A 48 0.91 -2.07 -8.48
CA SER A 48 2.09 -2.15 -9.35
C SER A 48 3.38 -1.71 -8.66
N ARG A 49 3.29 -0.74 -7.73
CA ARG A 49 4.44 -0.30 -6.93
C ARG A 49 4.82 -1.34 -5.88
N ILE A 50 3.83 -1.97 -5.25
CA ILE A 50 4.05 -3.05 -4.26
C ILE A 50 4.71 -4.24 -4.95
N ARG A 51 4.21 -4.64 -6.13
CA ARG A 51 4.79 -5.69 -6.98
C ARG A 51 6.26 -5.43 -7.29
N ALA A 52 6.57 -4.26 -7.84
CA ALA A 52 7.94 -3.91 -8.18
C ALA A 52 8.88 -3.95 -6.95
N ALA A 53 8.38 -3.57 -5.77
CA ALA A 53 9.14 -3.66 -4.52
C ALA A 53 9.35 -5.11 -4.04
N LEU A 54 8.38 -6.00 -4.23
CA LEU A 54 8.51 -7.43 -3.91
C LEU A 54 9.50 -8.12 -4.85
N GLU A 55 9.39 -7.87 -6.16
CA GLU A 55 10.30 -8.38 -7.19
C GLU A 55 11.75 -7.94 -6.92
N ALA A 56 11.96 -6.66 -6.56
CA ALA A 56 13.28 -6.15 -6.19
C ALA A 56 13.83 -6.77 -4.89
N ALA A 57 12.96 -7.23 -3.99
CA ALA A 57 13.33 -7.88 -2.73
C ALA A 57 13.59 -9.39 -2.88
N GLY A 58 13.47 -9.95 -4.09
CA GLY A 58 13.63 -11.38 -4.36
C GLY A 58 12.54 -12.24 -3.71
N ARG A 59 11.35 -11.66 -3.51
CA ARG A 59 10.16 -12.36 -2.99
C ARG A 59 9.09 -12.46 -4.06
#